data_AF-A0A7V4Y239-F1
#
_entry.id   AF-A0A7V4Y239-F1
#
_cell.length_a   1.000
_cell.length_b   1.000
_cell.length_c   1.000
_cell.angle_alpha   90.00
_cell.angle_beta   90.00
_cell.angle_gamma   90.00
#
_symmetry.space_group_name_H-M   'P 1'
#
loop_
_entity.id
_entity.type
_entity.pdbx_description
1 polymer ?
#
loop_
_entity_poly.entity_id
_entity_poly.type
_entity_poly.pdbx_seq_one_letter_code
_entity_poly.pdbx_strand_id
1 'polypeptide(L)'
;MNIQVESHSKFCIKSFLVRFYCWMVVAFFGAVLLDAVYAGAMRRVLDSGPAATVSSEVSDFLLLMIAATVPVAILALSSCGQSKSARHLFAASLALLMGELLLPIVFGSLLVEAYAGTWIRIFLSGSASILALMGLNRFYLRG
;
A
#
# COMPACT_ATOMS: atom_id res chain seq x y z
N MET A 1 -14.17 -32.93 -23.21
CA MET A 1 -13.12 -33.09 -22.17
C MET A 1 -12.18 -31.88 -22.11
N ASN A 2 -12.66 -30.65 -22.35
CA ASN A 2 -11.83 -29.44 -22.49
C ASN A 2 -12.03 -28.40 -21.36
N ILE A 3 -12.87 -28.70 -20.37
CA ILE A 3 -13.30 -27.72 -19.36
C ILE A 3 -12.33 -27.64 -18.17
N GLN A 4 -11.52 -28.69 -17.91
CA GLN A 4 -10.60 -28.68 -16.77
C GLN A 4 -9.30 -27.88 -17.00
N VAL A 5 -8.78 -27.79 -18.23
CA VAL A 5 -7.50 -27.12 -18.49
C VAL A 5 -7.60 -25.58 -18.37
N GLU A 6 -8.74 -25.00 -18.75
CA GLU A 6 -8.98 -23.55 -18.60
C GLU A 6 -9.12 -23.10 -17.13
N SER A 7 -9.52 -24.00 -16.23
CA SER A 7 -9.73 -23.67 -14.82
C SER A 7 -8.39 -23.47 -14.09
N HIS A 8 -7.38 -24.28 -14.40
CA HIS A 8 -6.07 -24.21 -13.75
C HIS A 8 -5.26 -22.97 -14.13
N SER A 9 -5.29 -22.51 -15.39
CA SER A 9 -4.50 -21.33 -15.79
C SER A 9 -5.07 -20.03 -15.22
N LYS A 10 -6.40 -19.90 -15.19
CA LYS A 10 -7.10 -18.75 -14.58
C LYS A 10 -6.88 -18.67 -13.08
N PHE A 11 -6.71 -19.80 -12.40
CA PHE A 11 -6.39 -19.84 -10.98
C PHE A 11 -4.96 -19.34 -10.68
N CYS A 12 -3.99 -19.76 -11.49
CA CYS A 12 -2.58 -19.38 -11.29
C CYS A 12 -2.36 -17.87 -11.42
N ILE A 13 -2.99 -17.23 -12.40
CA ILE A 13 -2.87 -15.77 -12.63
C ILE A 13 -3.50 -14.97 -11.49
N LYS A 14 -4.66 -15.40 -10.97
CA LYS A 14 -5.33 -14.75 -9.83
C LYS A 14 -4.44 -14.78 -8.59
N SER A 15 -3.88 -15.94 -8.28
CA SER A 15 -3.00 -16.10 -7.11
C SER A 15 -1.72 -15.25 -7.23
N PHE A 16 -1.16 -15.16 -8.44
CA PHE A 16 0.00 -14.32 -8.70
C PHE A 16 -0.29 -12.82 -8.48
N LEU A 17 -1.37 -12.29 -9.06
CA LEU A 17 -1.73 -10.87 -8.92
C LEU A 17 -1.97 -10.48 -7.46
N VAL A 18 -2.64 -11.34 -6.69
CA VAL A 18 -2.92 -11.08 -5.27
C VAL A 18 -1.64 -11.10 -4.43
N ARG A 19 -0.73 -12.04 -4.69
CA ARG A 19 0.59 -12.09 -4.03
C ARG A 19 1.44 -10.87 -4.38
N PHE A 20 1.44 -10.49 -5.65
CA PHE A 20 2.16 -9.32 -6.13
C PHE A 20 1.63 -8.02 -5.52
N TYR A 21 0.31 -7.86 -5.42
CA TYR A 21 -0.32 -6.76 -4.69
C TYR A 21 0.14 -6.71 -3.23
N CYS A 22 0.08 -7.84 -2.50
CA CYS A 22 0.49 -7.87 -1.10
C CYS A 22 1.97 -7.52 -0.92
N TRP A 23 2.83 -8.02 -1.79
CA TRP A 23 4.26 -7.69 -1.77
C TRP A 23 4.48 -6.18 -1.96
N MET A 24 3.79 -5.56 -2.92
CA MET A 24 3.88 -4.11 -3.13
C MET A 24 3.34 -3.29 -1.95
N VAL A 25 2.26 -3.72 -1.31
CA VAL A 25 1.74 -3.02 -0.12
C VAL A 25 2.75 -3.08 1.03
N VAL A 26 3.43 -4.22 1.24
CA VAL A 26 4.49 -4.33 2.26
C VAL A 26 5.70 -3.47 1.89
N ALA A 27 6.11 -3.46 0.62
CA ALA A 27 7.19 -2.59 0.14
C ALA A 27 6.85 -1.10 0.32
N PHE A 28 5.59 -0.73 0.07
CA PHE A 28 5.08 0.62 0.31
C PHE A 28 5.13 1.00 1.80
N PHE A 29 4.68 0.11 2.69
CA PHE A 29 4.80 0.33 4.14
C PHE A 29 6.25 0.51 4.59
N GLY A 30 7.17 -0.32 4.07
CA GLY A 30 8.59 -0.18 4.33
C GLY A 30 9.14 1.17 3.86
N ALA A 31 8.74 1.64 2.68
CA ALA A 31 9.13 2.94 2.16
C ALA A 31 8.59 4.11 3.02
N VAL A 32 7.34 4.03 3.49
CA VAL A 32 6.74 5.03 4.40
C VAL A 32 7.45 5.06 5.76
N LEU A 33 7.81 3.90 6.32
CA LEU A 33 8.62 3.84 7.53
C LEU A 33 10.00 4.46 7.33
N LEU A 34 10.63 4.20 6.20
CA LEU A 34 11.94 4.74 5.86
C LEU A 34 11.87 6.27 5.72
N ASP A 35 10.84 6.79 5.04
CA ASP A 35 10.52 8.22 4.96
C ASP A 35 10.38 8.85 6.36
N ALA A 36 9.61 8.22 7.25
CA ALA A 36 9.41 8.71 8.62
C ALA A 36 10.72 8.75 9.44
N VAL A 37 11.55 7.71 9.33
CA VAL A 37 12.85 7.63 10.02
C VAL A 37 13.80 8.68 9.47
N TYR A 38 13.87 8.85 8.15
CA TYR A 38 14.73 9.85 7.52
C TYR A 38 14.28 11.28 7.84
N ALA A 39 12.97 11.57 7.83
CA ALA A 39 12.45 12.87 8.24
C ALA A 39 12.82 13.19 9.70
N GLY A 40 12.73 12.20 10.59
CA GLY A 40 13.14 12.34 11.99
C GLY A 40 14.64 12.52 12.18
N ALA A 41 15.47 11.79 11.40
CA ALA A 41 16.92 11.87 11.44
C ALA A 41 17.44 13.20 10.86
N MET A 42 16.93 13.63 9.71
CA MET A 42 17.30 14.90 9.05
C MET A 42 16.98 16.11 9.93
N ARG A 43 15.85 16.08 10.64
CA ARG A 43 15.46 17.14 11.60
C ARG A 43 16.41 17.26 12.79
N ARG A 44 17.16 16.19 13.12
CA ARG A 44 18.19 16.19 14.18
C ARG A 44 19.59 16.56 13.69
N VAL A 45 19.85 16.40 12.38
CA VAL A 45 21.18 16.55 11.79
C VAL A 45 21.34 17.88 11.04
N LEU A 46 20.26 18.50 10.55
CA LEU A 46 20.32 19.70 9.71
C LEU A 46 19.54 20.90 10.29
N ASP A 47 20.25 21.78 10.98
CA ASP A 47 20.08 23.25 10.89
C ASP A 47 20.88 23.84 9.69
N SER A 48 21.54 22.98 8.89
CA SER A 48 22.43 23.36 7.79
C SER A 48 22.14 22.50 6.57
N GLY A 49 21.54 23.08 5.52
CA GLY A 49 20.97 22.44 4.31
C GLY A 49 21.81 21.33 3.66
N PRO A 50 21.18 20.25 3.12
CA PRO A 50 20.14 20.27 2.10
C PRO A 50 18.97 19.28 2.36
N ALA A 51 18.26 19.43 3.47
CA ALA A 51 17.16 18.52 3.85
C ALA A 51 16.00 18.47 2.83
N ALA A 52 15.79 19.56 2.07
CA ALA A 52 14.71 19.66 1.09
C ALA A 52 14.88 18.69 -0.09
N THR A 53 16.11 18.44 -0.56
CA THR A 53 16.38 17.62 -1.73
C THR A 53 16.11 16.15 -1.45
N VAL A 54 16.55 15.65 -0.29
CA VAL A 54 16.32 14.25 0.14
C VAL A 54 14.83 13.97 0.35
N SER A 55 14.11 14.92 0.96
CA SER A 55 12.66 14.78 1.14
C SER A 55 11.90 14.74 -0.19
N SER A 56 12.37 15.45 -1.22
CA SER A 56 11.75 15.43 -2.55
C SER A 56 11.91 14.08 -3.24
N GLU A 57 13.13 13.51 -3.22
CA GLU A 57 13.39 12.22 -3.87
C GLU A 57 12.61 11.07 -3.24
N VAL A 58 12.49 11.06 -1.90
CA VAL A 58 11.72 10.05 -1.18
C VAL A 58 10.22 10.19 -1.49
N SER A 59 9.71 11.41 -1.57
CA SER A 59 8.32 11.67 -1.95
C SER A 59 8.03 11.19 -3.38
N ASP A 60 8.92 11.45 -4.34
CA ASP A 60 8.75 11.00 -5.73
C ASP A 60 8.75 9.47 -5.84
N PHE A 61 9.62 8.79 -5.07
CA PHE A 61 9.65 7.34 -5.03
C PHE A 61 8.37 6.75 -4.41
N LEU A 62 7.86 7.34 -3.33
CA LEU A 62 6.59 6.93 -2.73
C LEU A 62 5.42 7.12 -3.70
N LEU A 63 5.39 8.24 -4.43
CA LEU A 63 4.34 8.51 -5.42
C LEU A 63 4.37 7.47 -6.56
N LEU A 64 5.57 7.12 -7.04
CA LEU A 64 5.75 6.08 -8.06
C LEU A 64 5.28 4.71 -7.57
N MET A 65 5.62 4.34 -6.34
CA MET A 65 5.17 3.10 -5.71
C MET A 65 3.64 3.04 -5.61
N ILE A 66 2.98 4.15 -5.25
CA ILE A 66 1.51 4.23 -5.23
C ILE A 66 0.95 4.09 -6.64
N ALA A 67 1.49 4.82 -7.61
CA ALA A 67 1.05 4.78 -9.00
C ALA A 67 1.15 3.36 -9.59
N ALA A 68 2.14 2.57 -9.19
CA ALA A 68 2.24 1.15 -9.54
C ALA A 68 1.28 0.26 -8.74
N THR A 69 1.06 0.57 -7.45
CA THR A 69 0.25 -0.26 -6.55
C THR A 69 -1.23 -0.21 -6.86
N VAL A 70 -1.77 0.97 -7.18
CA VAL A 70 -3.19 1.18 -7.49
C VAL A 70 -3.71 0.30 -8.65
N PRO A 71 -3.11 0.29 -9.85
CA PRO A 71 -3.60 -0.54 -10.95
C PRO A 71 -3.53 -2.03 -10.62
N VAL A 72 -2.46 -2.47 -9.93
CA VAL A 72 -2.36 -3.87 -9.50
C VAL A 72 -3.41 -4.22 -8.45
N ALA A 73 -3.74 -3.31 -7.54
CA ALA A 73 -4.81 -3.50 -6.57
C ALA A 73 -6.18 -3.69 -7.25
N ILE A 74 -6.48 -2.90 -8.28
CA ILE A 74 -7.70 -3.01 -9.07
C ILE A 74 -7.74 -4.34 -9.83
N LEU A 75 -6.61 -4.76 -10.41
CA LEU A 75 -6.47 -6.06 -11.04
C LEU A 75 -6.65 -7.21 -10.04
N ALA A 76 -6.07 -7.10 -8.84
CA ALA A 76 -6.24 -8.08 -7.77
C ALA A 76 -7.72 -8.18 -7.34
N LEU A 77 -8.40 -7.05 -7.13
CA LEU A 77 -9.82 -6.98 -6.77
C LEU A 77 -10.75 -7.60 -7.81
N SER A 78 -10.53 -7.27 -9.08
CA SER A 78 -11.30 -7.82 -10.20
C SER A 78 -11.07 -9.33 -10.34
N SER A 79 -9.84 -9.78 -10.13
CA SER A 79 -9.45 -11.20 -10.19
C SER A 79 -10.06 -12.06 -9.06
N CYS A 80 -10.41 -11.45 -7.92
CA CYS A 80 -10.87 -12.12 -6.70
C CYS A 80 -12.37 -12.53 -6.73
N GLY A 81 -12.88 -12.91 -7.91
CA GLY A 81 -14.28 -13.20 -8.23
C GLY A 81 -15.09 -14.07 -7.26
N GLN A 82 -14.43 -15.02 -6.59
CA GLN A 82 -15.12 -16.10 -5.90
C GLN A 82 -15.28 -15.90 -4.39
N SER A 83 -14.44 -15.07 -3.75
CA SER A 83 -14.49 -14.87 -2.29
C SER A 83 -14.90 -13.45 -1.96
N LYS A 84 -16.19 -13.26 -1.60
CA LYS A 84 -16.74 -11.98 -1.15
C LYS A 84 -15.91 -11.38 0.00
N SER A 85 -15.48 -12.20 0.94
CA SER A 85 -14.68 -11.77 2.10
C SER A 85 -13.29 -11.25 1.71
N ALA A 86 -12.58 -11.93 0.81
CA ALA A 86 -11.26 -11.47 0.35
C ALA A 86 -11.36 -10.15 -0.41
N ARG A 87 -12.41 -9.97 -1.23
CA ARG A 87 -12.69 -8.70 -1.92
C ARG A 87 -12.86 -7.54 -0.95
N HIS A 88 -13.62 -7.71 0.13
CA HIS A 88 -13.79 -6.63 1.11
C HIS A 88 -12.47 -6.26 1.82
N LEU A 89 -11.62 -7.25 2.13
CA LEU A 89 -10.32 -7.01 2.74
C LEU A 89 -9.37 -6.26 1.80
N PHE A 90 -9.30 -6.65 0.53
CA PHE A 90 -8.50 -5.92 -0.47
C PHE A 90 -9.06 -4.53 -0.79
N ALA A 91 -10.39 -4.38 -0.79
CA ALA A 91 -11.02 -3.09 -1.00
C ALA A 91 -10.76 -2.16 0.19
N ALA A 92 -10.80 -2.68 1.41
CA ALA A 92 -10.47 -1.94 2.62
C ALA A 92 -8.99 -1.53 2.64
N SER A 93 -8.06 -2.42 2.28
CA SER A 93 -6.64 -2.06 2.19
C SER A 93 -6.38 -0.99 1.14
N LEU A 94 -7.04 -1.08 -0.03
CA LEU A 94 -6.96 -0.05 -1.06
C LEU A 94 -7.57 1.28 -0.60
N ALA A 95 -8.72 1.25 0.08
CA ALA A 95 -9.37 2.44 0.61
C ALA A 95 -8.52 3.14 1.67
N LEU A 96 -7.85 2.39 2.55
CA LEU A 96 -6.88 2.95 3.49
C LEU A 96 -5.71 3.60 2.75
N LEU A 97 -5.12 2.92 1.76
CA LEU A 97 -3.99 3.47 0.99
C LEU A 97 -4.37 4.75 0.24
N MET A 98 -5.59 4.82 -0.30
CA MET A 98 -6.14 6.05 -0.89
C MET A 98 -6.39 7.13 0.15
N GLY A 99 -6.89 6.76 1.33
CA GLY A 99 -7.07 7.68 2.45
C GLY A 99 -5.75 8.30 2.90
N GLU A 100 -4.68 7.51 2.95
CA GLU A 100 -3.33 7.98 3.27
C GLU A 100 -2.83 9.00 2.24
N LEU A 101 -3.05 8.76 0.95
CA LEU A 101 -2.67 9.68 -0.12
C LEU A 101 -3.46 10.99 -0.08
N LEU A 102 -4.75 10.92 0.22
CA LEU A 102 -5.62 12.08 0.27
C LEU A 102 -5.44 12.89 1.57
N LEU A 103 -4.98 12.26 2.66
CA LEU A 103 -4.79 12.92 3.96
C LEU A 103 -3.94 14.20 3.88
N PRO A 104 -2.72 14.20 3.29
CA PRO A 104 -1.92 15.42 3.19
C PRO A 104 -2.52 16.44 2.21
N ILE A 105 -3.33 16.02 1.24
CA ILE A 105 -4.00 16.94 0.32
C ILE A 105 -5.14 17.69 1.03
N VAL A 106 -5.94 16.97 1.83
CA VAL A 106 -7.10 17.54 2.53
C VAL A 106 -6.69 18.29 3.79
N PHE A 107 -5.71 17.78 4.53
CA PHE A 107 -5.30 18.30 5.84
C PHE A 107 -3.89 18.89 5.85
N GLY A 108 -3.27 19.16 4.70
CA GLY A 108 -1.89 19.62 4.61
C GLY A 108 -1.57 20.82 5.49
N SER A 109 -2.48 21.81 5.57
CA SER A 109 -2.32 22.97 6.44
C SER A 109 -2.37 22.64 7.94
N LEU A 110 -3.15 21.64 8.35
CA LEU A 110 -3.30 21.20 9.74
C LEU A 110 -2.19 20.23 10.18
N LEU A 111 -1.66 19.45 9.24
CA LEU A 111 -0.67 18.40 9.50
C LEU A 111 0.76 18.94 9.58
N VAL A 112 1.04 20.15 9.04
CA VAL A 112 2.36 20.79 9.11
C VAL A 112 2.75 21.15 10.56
N GLU A 113 1.77 21.45 11.43
CA GLU A 113 2.03 21.83 12.82
C GLU A 113 2.05 20.62 13.78
N ALA A 114 1.46 19.49 13.39
CA ALA A 114 1.27 18.35 14.27
C ALA A 114 2.22 17.19 13.94
N TYR A 115 3.11 16.84 14.90
CA TYR A 115 3.85 15.56 14.92
C TYR A 115 2.96 14.31 14.75
N ALA A 116 1.64 14.46 14.92
CA ALA A 116 0.64 13.43 14.70
C ALA A 116 0.62 12.91 13.24
N GLY A 117 0.98 13.73 12.24
CA GLY A 117 0.86 13.34 10.83
C GLY A 117 1.68 12.10 10.45
N THR A 118 2.91 11.99 10.95
CA THR A 118 3.78 10.84 10.68
C THR A 118 3.23 9.56 11.31
N TRP A 119 2.76 9.62 12.56
CA TRP A 119 2.19 8.46 13.26
C TRP A 119 0.90 7.97 12.61
N ILE A 120 0.05 8.90 12.16
CA ILE A 120 -1.17 8.57 11.43
C ILE A 120 -0.82 7.83 10.13
N ARG A 121 0.14 8.31 9.34
CA ARG A 121 0.60 7.63 8.11
C ARG A 121 1.09 6.22 8.38
N ILE A 122 1.98 6.03 9.36
CA ILE A 122 2.50 4.71 9.74
C ILE A 122 1.36 3.77 10.16
N PHE A 123 0.44 4.24 10.99
CA PHE A 123 -0.67 3.42 11.48
C PHE A 123 -1.61 3.00 10.33
N LEU A 124 -1.92 3.93 9.43
CA LEU A 124 -2.79 3.66 8.29
C LEU A 124 -2.14 2.67 7.31
N SER A 125 -0.87 2.90 6.96
CA SER A 125 -0.10 2.07 6.03
C SER A 125 0.12 0.65 6.59
N GLY A 126 0.40 0.55 7.89
CA GLY A 126 0.51 -0.74 8.58
C GLY A 126 -0.81 -1.51 8.59
N SER A 127 -1.92 -0.82 8.86
CA SER A 127 -3.26 -1.41 8.84
C SER A 127 -3.64 -1.90 7.43
N ALA A 128 -3.33 -1.13 6.39
CA ALA A 128 -3.53 -1.51 4.99
C ALA A 128 -2.75 -2.80 4.64
N SER A 129 -1.50 -2.90 5.10
CA SER A 129 -0.65 -4.09 4.91
C SER A 129 -1.22 -5.33 5.59
N ILE A 130 -1.67 -5.22 6.83
CA ILE A 130 -2.27 -6.32 7.58
C ILE A 130 -3.57 -6.78 6.90
N LEU A 131 -4.43 -5.86 6.48
CA LEU A 131 -5.68 -6.20 5.78
C LEU A 131 -5.42 -6.89 4.43
N ALA A 132 -4.42 -6.43 3.68
CA ALA A 132 -4.01 -7.08 2.43
C ALA A 132 -3.52 -8.52 2.69
N LEU A 133 -2.69 -8.73 3.73
CA LEU A 133 -2.23 -10.06 4.14
C LEU A 133 -3.37 -10.97 4.59
N MET A 134 -4.32 -10.45 5.38
CA MET A 134 -5.52 -11.20 5.77
C MET A 134 -6.37 -11.60 4.56
N GLY A 135 -6.51 -10.70 3.58
CA GLY A 135 -7.19 -10.95 2.30
C GLY A 135 -6.52 -12.09 1.53
N LEU A 136 -5.20 -12.08 1.44
CA LEU A 136 -4.41 -13.12 0.78
C LEU A 136 -4.55 -14.48 1.48
N ASN A 137 -4.45 -14.52 2.81
CA ASN A 137 -4.59 -15.77 3.57
C ASN A 137 -5.99 -16.39 3.38
N ARG A 138 -7.04 -15.56 3.41
CA ARG A 138 -8.42 -15.99 3.12
C ARG A 138 -8.62 -16.45 1.69
N PHE A 139 -7.93 -15.85 0.73
CA PHE A 139 -7.95 -16.27 -0.67
C PHE A 139 -7.30 -17.64 -0.86
N TYR A 140 -6.16 -17.89 -0.21
CA TYR A 140 -5.44 -19.16 -0.30
C TYR A 140 -6.17 -20.34 0.36
N LEU A 141 -6.82 -20.11 1.52
CA LEU A 141 -7.53 -21.18 2.24
C LEU A 141 -8.85 -21.62 1.61
N ARG A 142 -9.41 -20.85 0.67
CA ARG A 142 -10.69 -21.15 0.00
C ARG A 142 -10.56 -21.41 -1.49
N GLY A 143 -9.35 -21.29 -2.03
CA GLY A 143 -9.02 -21.53 -3.44
C GLY A 143 -8.63 -22.96 -3.71
#